data_AF-A0A2V8ZGN8-F1
#
_entry.id   AF-A0A2V8ZGN8-F1
#
_cell.length_a   1.000
_cell.length_b   1.000
_cell.length_c   1.000
_cell.angle_alpha   90.00
_cell.angle_beta   90.00
_cell.angle_gamma   90.00
#
_symmetry.space_group_name_H-M   'P 1'
#
loop_
_entity.id
_entity.type
_entity.pdbx_description
1 polymer ?
#
loop_
_entity_poly.entity_id
_entity_poly.type
_entity_poly.pdbx_seq_one_letter_code
_entity_poly.pdbx_strand_id
1 'polypeptide(L)'
;MLVGQMDGFATTRPSESTASRLLPLPKNSRFLLRNRTKGPTILEGAFLMSIPGQDFRQAARWKSVALYVGFALYFVSFFLPAVDQWKGWDCAWLALEYWHDDKVSPLVLFGGLINPLGVLYLLVSALNAASKVRAYLAVAILFCIPLTWFALDRMNVQVKVGHFVWIAGVLLMLLPVISGITQLPGAKWLVVASLVVFSWLGIPKAISRTMHAPTERDDFYYVVAWNFHEPSVCRKIDPHAIGREDQRDDHDLTYMQSDCFRNLAAMLRAPSLCDNIRSAGIDRVVGSLIAKWNCRRQRYTWGTASPADGQSFVKMMQAVGYSEERLSGLINQRDPGNSIHRGKPRGEDYWDYFWYLASYDKTSARSDFLTRVMELK
;
A
#
# COMPACT_ATOMS: atom_id res chain seq x y z
N MET A 1 -35.69 -38.67 -18.17
CA MET A 1 -37.18 -38.66 -18.05
C MET A 1 -37.59 -37.26 -17.65
N LEU A 2 -38.46 -36.67 -18.47
CA LEU A 2 -39.30 -35.46 -18.31
C LEU A 2 -38.55 -34.14 -18.00
N VAL A 3 -38.29 -33.26 -18.98
CA VAL A 3 -39.19 -32.47 -19.86
C VAL A 3 -39.96 -31.39 -19.10
N GLY A 4 -39.76 -30.13 -19.52
CA GLY A 4 -40.49 -28.96 -19.05
C GLY A 4 -40.06 -27.68 -19.76
N GLN A 5 -40.08 -27.71 -21.09
CA GLN A 5 -39.97 -26.55 -21.98
C GLN A 5 -41.40 -26.04 -22.25
N MET A 6 -41.64 -24.74 -22.17
CA MET A 6 -42.67 -24.11 -23.01
C MET A 6 -42.34 -22.64 -23.30
N ASP A 7 -42.29 -22.40 -24.60
CA ASP A 7 -42.02 -21.18 -25.33
C ASP A 7 -43.19 -20.19 -25.35
N GLY A 8 -42.89 -18.95 -25.74
CA GLY A 8 -43.68 -18.24 -26.75
C GLY A 8 -44.30 -16.91 -26.30
N PHE A 9 -43.81 -15.79 -26.85
CA PHE A 9 -44.51 -15.15 -27.97
C PHE A 9 -43.62 -14.11 -28.66
N ALA A 10 -43.76 -14.04 -29.97
CA ALA A 10 -42.86 -13.39 -30.90
C ALA A 10 -43.49 -12.13 -31.55
N THR A 11 -42.61 -11.32 -32.15
CA THR A 11 -42.81 -10.44 -33.33
C THR A 11 -43.74 -9.24 -33.18
N THR A 12 -43.30 -8.00 -33.47
CA THR A 12 -43.15 -7.50 -34.85
C THR A 12 -42.40 -6.14 -34.91
N ARG A 13 -41.51 -5.99 -35.89
CA ARG A 13 -41.06 -4.73 -36.55
C ARG A 13 -42.01 -4.47 -37.75
N PRO A 14 -42.16 -3.26 -38.37
CA PRO A 14 -41.08 -2.46 -39.00
C PRO A 14 -41.31 -0.91 -39.03
N SER A 15 -40.26 -0.07 -39.14
CA SER A 15 -39.70 0.67 -40.31
C SER A 15 -40.06 2.16 -40.42
N GLU A 16 -39.18 2.89 -41.13
CA GLU A 16 -39.26 4.27 -41.68
C GLU A 16 -38.74 5.41 -40.77
N SER A 17 -37.58 6.03 -41.07
CA SER A 17 -37.25 6.95 -42.17
C SER A 17 -37.93 8.32 -42.02
N THR A 18 -37.17 9.42 -41.96
CA THR A 18 -37.01 10.44 -43.03
C THR A 18 -36.41 11.77 -42.49
N ALA A 19 -35.52 12.36 -43.30
CA ALA A 19 -35.23 13.80 -43.53
C ALA A 19 -34.57 14.72 -42.47
N SER A 20 -33.30 15.03 -42.76
CA SER A 20 -32.84 16.32 -43.30
C SER A 20 -33.43 17.63 -42.77
N ARG A 21 -32.58 18.47 -42.12
CA ARG A 21 -32.57 19.94 -42.34
C ARG A 21 -31.15 20.50 -42.35
N LEU A 22 -30.85 21.16 -43.46
CA LEU A 22 -29.68 21.98 -43.77
C LEU A 22 -29.91 23.45 -43.36
N LEU A 23 -28.80 24.22 -43.41
CA LEU A 23 -28.63 25.68 -43.62
C LEU A 23 -28.20 26.52 -42.39
N PRO A 24 -27.52 27.68 -42.56
CA PRO A 24 -26.32 27.92 -43.37
C PRO A 24 -25.28 28.87 -42.68
N LEU A 25 -24.12 29.02 -43.33
CA LEU A 25 -23.08 30.05 -43.11
C LEU A 25 -23.52 31.48 -43.48
N PRO A 26 -22.81 32.51 -42.97
CA PRO A 26 -22.42 33.69 -43.75
C PRO A 26 -20.88 33.89 -43.72
N LYS A 27 -20.18 33.90 -44.87
CA LYS A 27 -19.91 34.99 -45.83
C LYS A 27 -19.15 36.22 -45.29
N ASN A 28 -17.91 36.31 -45.77
CA ASN A 28 -17.17 37.48 -46.26
C ASN A 28 -16.89 38.68 -45.32
N SER A 29 -15.59 38.99 -45.18
CA SER A 29 -15.06 40.34 -45.41
C SER A 29 -13.56 40.28 -45.73
N ARG A 30 -13.22 40.82 -46.89
CA ARG A 30 -11.89 41.00 -47.46
C ARG A 30 -11.29 42.34 -47.00
N PHE A 31 -9.96 42.42 -47.10
CA PHE A 31 -9.15 43.62 -47.36
C PHE A 31 -8.98 44.66 -46.23
N LEU A 32 -7.73 44.92 -45.84
CA LEU A 32 -7.05 46.19 -46.15
C LEU A 32 -5.54 46.10 -45.82
N LEU A 33 -4.74 46.14 -46.88
CA LEU A 33 -3.32 46.54 -46.87
C LEU A 33 -3.24 48.05 -46.56
N ARG A 34 -2.34 48.46 -45.67
CA ARG A 34 -1.88 49.86 -45.61
C ARG A 34 -0.38 49.93 -45.25
N ASN A 35 0.41 50.24 -46.26
CA ASN A 35 1.79 50.76 -46.15
C ASN A 35 1.75 52.30 -46.06
N ARG A 36 2.54 52.89 -45.15
CA ARG A 36 3.06 54.28 -45.09
C ARG A 36 3.51 54.54 -43.64
N THR A 37 4.63 55.16 -43.26
CA THR A 37 5.67 55.96 -43.93
C THR A 37 6.84 56.17 -42.95
N LYS A 38 7.98 56.61 -43.49
CA LYS A 38 9.27 56.88 -42.86
C LYS A 38 9.31 58.12 -41.92
N GLY A 39 10.10 58.00 -40.84
CA GLY A 39 11.03 59.00 -40.25
C GLY A 39 10.50 59.97 -39.16
N PRO A 40 11.36 60.60 -38.31
CA PRO A 40 12.83 60.48 -38.18
C PRO A 40 13.38 60.22 -36.75
N THR A 41 14.68 59.93 -36.75
CA THR A 41 15.72 59.92 -35.71
C THR A 41 15.48 60.72 -34.42
N ILE A 42 15.62 60.04 -33.27
CA ILE A 42 16.24 60.61 -32.06
C ILE A 42 17.36 59.66 -31.63
N LEU A 43 18.53 60.27 -31.49
CA LEU A 43 19.81 59.69 -31.15
C LEU A 43 19.98 59.86 -29.64
N GLU A 44 19.79 58.80 -28.86
CA GLU A 44 20.21 58.78 -27.45
C GLU A 44 21.02 57.52 -27.16
N GLY A 45 22.28 57.76 -26.80
CA GLY A 45 22.96 57.05 -25.72
C GLY A 45 23.11 55.55 -25.87
N ALA A 46 24.07 55.14 -26.70
CA ALA A 46 24.63 53.80 -26.64
C ALA A 46 25.28 53.53 -25.27
N PHE A 47 24.54 52.87 -24.39
CA PHE A 47 25.08 52.04 -23.32
C PHE A 47 24.51 50.63 -23.48
N LEU A 48 24.82 50.00 -24.62
CA LEU A 48 24.67 48.56 -24.77
C LEU A 48 25.78 47.90 -23.94
N MET A 49 25.50 47.68 -22.65
CA MET A 49 26.10 46.55 -21.97
C MET A 49 25.74 45.32 -22.80
N SER A 50 26.72 44.77 -23.49
CA SER A 50 26.65 43.43 -24.06
C SER A 50 26.33 42.49 -22.90
N ILE A 51 25.05 42.16 -22.75
CA ILE A 51 24.63 40.97 -22.02
C ILE A 51 25.35 39.83 -22.76
N PRO A 52 26.23 39.07 -22.10
CA PRO A 52 26.88 37.94 -22.75
C PRO A 52 25.77 37.07 -23.32
N GLY A 53 25.73 36.96 -24.65
CA GLY A 53 24.72 36.18 -25.34
C GLY A 53 24.74 34.80 -24.72
N GLN A 54 23.66 34.43 -24.01
CA GLN A 54 23.49 33.06 -23.55
C GLN A 54 23.63 32.19 -24.79
N ASP A 55 24.71 31.41 -24.82
CA ASP A 55 25.07 30.64 -25.99
C ASP A 55 24.03 29.52 -26.14
N PHE A 56 22.97 29.78 -26.91
CA PHE A 56 21.86 28.85 -27.15
C PHE A 56 22.36 27.48 -27.64
N ARG A 57 23.57 27.43 -28.23
CA ARG A 57 24.27 26.22 -28.62
C ARG A 57 24.67 25.34 -27.43
N GLN A 58 25.06 25.94 -26.31
CA GLN A 58 25.47 25.21 -25.10
C GLN A 58 24.27 24.50 -24.46
N ALA A 59 23.13 25.17 -24.35
CA ALA A 59 21.89 24.58 -23.84
C ALA A 59 21.36 23.43 -24.72
N ALA A 60 21.48 23.54 -26.05
CA ALA A 60 21.13 22.46 -26.97
C ALA A 60 22.06 21.24 -26.82
N ARG A 61 23.38 21.48 -26.67
CA ARG A 61 24.39 20.42 -26.51
C ARG A 61 24.20 19.62 -25.22
N TRP A 62 23.92 20.28 -24.10
CA TRP A 62 23.68 19.61 -22.81
C TRP A 62 22.43 18.72 -22.83
N LYS A 63 21.36 19.15 -23.51
CA LYS A 63 20.15 18.35 -23.68
C LYS A 63 20.41 17.06 -24.46
N SER A 64 21.22 17.12 -25.52
CA SER A 64 21.61 15.94 -26.27
C SER A 64 22.50 15.01 -25.45
N VAL A 65 23.47 15.54 -24.70
CA VAL A 65 24.34 14.74 -23.82
C VAL A 65 23.51 13.99 -22.77
N ALA A 66 22.60 14.66 -22.08
CA ALA A 66 21.73 14.05 -21.07
C ALA A 66 20.88 12.90 -21.67
N LEU A 67 20.32 13.11 -22.86
CA LEU A 67 19.54 12.08 -23.55
C LEU A 67 20.34 10.81 -23.81
N TYR A 68 21.54 10.93 -24.38
CA TYR A 68 22.35 9.76 -24.76
C TYR A 68 23.03 9.08 -23.57
N VAL A 69 23.45 9.85 -22.55
CA VAL A 69 23.92 9.27 -21.28
C VAL A 69 22.79 8.53 -20.59
N GLY A 70 21.60 9.13 -20.54
CA GLY A 70 20.41 8.49 -20.01
C GLY A 70 20.06 7.19 -20.75
N PHE A 71 20.13 7.21 -22.08
CA PHE A 71 19.92 6.01 -22.89
C PHE A 71 20.96 4.91 -22.60
N ALA A 72 22.24 5.26 -22.48
CA ALA A 72 23.28 4.29 -22.15
C ALA A 72 23.03 3.62 -20.79
N LEU A 73 22.67 4.40 -19.76
CA LEU A 73 22.32 3.87 -18.44
C LEU A 73 21.06 3.01 -18.48
N TYR A 74 20.01 3.49 -19.17
CA TYR A 74 18.78 2.72 -19.41
C TYR A 74 19.09 1.39 -20.07
N PHE A 75 19.90 1.37 -21.13
CA PHE A 75 20.27 0.15 -21.84
C PHE A 75 21.09 -0.82 -20.98
N VAL A 76 22.11 -0.33 -20.28
CA VAL A 76 22.96 -1.15 -19.39
C VAL A 76 22.13 -1.79 -18.27
N SER A 77 21.10 -1.10 -17.77
CA SER A 77 20.25 -1.59 -16.69
C SER A 77 19.56 -2.93 -16.99
N PHE A 78 19.30 -3.25 -18.27
CA PHE A 78 18.69 -4.52 -18.67
C PHE A 78 19.55 -5.74 -18.35
N PHE A 79 20.87 -5.54 -18.24
CA PHE A 79 21.83 -6.61 -17.96
C PHE A 79 22.19 -6.71 -16.48
N LEU A 80 21.75 -5.76 -15.65
CA LEU A 80 22.04 -5.71 -14.23
C LEU A 80 20.93 -6.38 -13.40
N PRO A 81 21.24 -6.94 -12.22
CA PRO A 81 20.23 -7.37 -11.26
C PRO A 81 19.34 -6.19 -10.87
N ALA A 82 18.03 -6.30 -11.10
CA ALA A 82 17.07 -5.22 -10.91
C ALA A 82 16.12 -5.48 -9.73
N VAL A 83 15.57 -6.68 -9.63
CA VAL A 83 14.63 -7.08 -8.57
C VAL A 83 14.97 -8.48 -8.12
N ASP A 84 15.24 -8.66 -6.83
CA ASP A 84 15.75 -9.90 -6.24
C ASP A 84 16.93 -10.49 -7.03
N GLN A 85 16.71 -11.63 -7.68
CA GLN A 85 17.67 -12.35 -8.52
C GLN A 85 17.48 -12.09 -10.03
N TRP A 86 16.43 -11.36 -10.42
CA TRP A 86 16.06 -11.12 -11.80
C TRP A 86 16.83 -9.94 -12.40
N LYS A 87 17.25 -10.08 -13.66
CA LYS A 87 17.87 -8.99 -14.42
C LYS A 87 16.81 -8.05 -14.96
N GLY A 88 17.21 -6.81 -15.28
CA GLY A 88 16.30 -5.81 -15.83
C GLY A 88 15.51 -6.28 -17.06
N TRP A 89 16.13 -7.06 -17.94
CA TRP A 89 15.46 -7.68 -19.09
C TRP A 89 14.32 -8.62 -18.69
N ASP A 90 14.59 -9.52 -17.74
CA ASP A 90 13.58 -10.45 -17.26
C ASP A 90 12.44 -9.69 -16.58
N CYS A 91 12.77 -8.69 -15.75
CA CYS A 91 11.76 -7.84 -15.11
C CYS A 91 10.87 -7.12 -16.14
N ALA A 92 11.45 -6.58 -17.22
CA ALA A 92 10.72 -5.88 -18.27
C ALA A 92 9.76 -6.82 -19.02
N TRP A 93 10.21 -8.03 -19.34
CA TRP A 93 9.39 -9.05 -19.99
C TRP A 93 8.26 -9.54 -19.07
N LEU A 94 8.61 -9.95 -17.86
CA LEU A 94 7.64 -10.48 -16.88
C LEU A 94 6.56 -9.46 -16.53
N ALA A 95 6.92 -8.18 -16.43
CA ALA A 95 5.98 -7.11 -16.15
C ALA A 95 4.94 -6.88 -17.27
N LEU A 96 5.25 -7.23 -18.52
CA LEU A 96 4.31 -7.15 -19.64
C LEU A 96 3.51 -8.43 -19.83
N GLU A 97 4.10 -9.58 -19.53
CA GLU A 97 3.46 -10.89 -19.73
C GLU A 97 2.56 -11.28 -18.56
N TYR A 98 3.02 -11.14 -17.31
CA TYR A 98 2.38 -11.76 -16.14
C TYR A 98 1.69 -10.77 -15.19
N TRP A 99 1.42 -9.54 -15.63
CA TRP A 99 0.75 -8.54 -14.77
C TRP A 99 -0.68 -8.92 -14.36
N HIS A 100 -1.29 -9.90 -15.03
CA HIS A 100 -2.64 -10.37 -14.75
C HIS A 100 -2.67 -11.66 -13.92
N ASP A 101 -1.52 -12.13 -13.42
CA ASP A 101 -1.44 -13.30 -12.53
C ASP A 101 -1.90 -12.94 -11.11
N ASP A 102 -2.66 -13.83 -10.48
CA ASP A 102 -3.20 -13.65 -9.12
C ASP A 102 -2.11 -13.42 -8.05
N LYS A 103 -0.87 -13.83 -8.30
CA LYS A 103 0.27 -13.68 -7.38
C LYS A 103 1.09 -12.42 -7.62
N VAL A 104 0.78 -11.65 -8.66
CA VAL A 104 1.57 -10.48 -9.10
C VAL A 104 0.70 -9.24 -9.00
N SER A 105 1.26 -8.13 -8.52
CA SER A 105 0.50 -6.87 -8.49
C SER A 105 0.18 -6.42 -9.91
N PRO A 106 -1.09 -6.13 -10.29
CA PRO A 106 -1.42 -5.64 -11.63
C PRO A 106 -0.72 -4.35 -12.03
N LEU A 107 -0.19 -3.64 -11.03
CA LEU A 107 0.54 -2.40 -11.23
C LEU A 107 1.94 -2.62 -11.81
N VAL A 108 2.47 -3.85 -11.84
CA VAL A 108 3.73 -4.14 -12.54
C VAL A 108 3.66 -3.81 -14.03
N LEU A 109 2.46 -3.86 -14.64
CA LEU A 109 2.24 -3.46 -16.03
C LEU A 109 2.81 -2.07 -16.30
N PHE A 110 2.67 -1.12 -15.38
CA PHE A 110 3.19 0.23 -15.54
C PHE A 110 4.73 0.25 -15.62
N GLY A 111 5.41 -0.64 -14.90
CA GLY A 111 6.86 -0.86 -15.03
C GLY A 111 7.23 -1.42 -16.40
N GLY A 112 6.45 -2.38 -16.90
CA GLY A 112 6.59 -2.94 -18.24
C GLY A 112 6.39 -1.89 -19.34
N LEU A 113 5.36 -1.05 -19.22
CA LEU A 113 4.98 -0.01 -20.19
C LEU A 113 6.01 1.12 -20.32
N ILE A 114 6.81 1.40 -19.29
CA ILE A 114 7.87 2.41 -19.37
C ILE A 114 8.85 2.08 -20.50
N ASN A 115 9.12 0.81 -20.79
CA ASN A 115 10.10 0.42 -21.79
C ASN A 115 9.69 0.77 -23.22
N PRO A 116 8.53 0.32 -23.76
CA PRO A 116 8.09 0.75 -25.08
C PRO A 116 7.85 2.26 -25.17
N LEU A 117 7.37 2.90 -24.09
CA LEU A 117 7.22 4.37 -24.05
C LEU A 117 8.57 5.09 -24.11
N GLY A 118 9.58 4.59 -23.41
CA GLY A 118 10.94 5.12 -23.38
C GLY A 118 11.64 5.01 -24.74
N VAL A 119 11.49 3.86 -25.42
CA VAL A 119 11.99 3.68 -26.80
C VAL A 119 11.30 4.64 -27.76
N LEU A 120 9.97 4.74 -27.70
CA LEU A 120 9.22 5.69 -28.54
C LEU A 120 9.65 7.14 -28.27
N TYR A 121 9.83 7.51 -27.00
CA TYR A 121 10.32 8.83 -26.62
C TYR A 121 11.72 9.10 -27.17
N LEU A 122 12.64 8.13 -27.09
CA LEU A 122 13.99 8.24 -27.63
C LEU A 122 13.96 8.46 -29.15
N LEU A 123 13.15 7.69 -29.89
CA LEU A 123 13.02 7.82 -31.35
C LEU A 123 12.53 9.21 -31.73
N VAL A 124 11.43 9.69 -31.12
CA VAL A 124 10.89 11.03 -31.40
C VAL A 124 11.90 12.12 -31.02
N SER A 125 12.67 11.92 -29.94
CA SER A 125 13.70 12.85 -29.49
C SER A 125 14.92 12.90 -30.40
N ALA A 126 15.39 11.74 -30.88
CA ALA A 126 16.51 11.63 -31.81
C ALA A 126 16.18 12.26 -33.17
N LEU A 127 14.93 12.14 -33.62
CA LEU A 127 14.43 12.80 -34.83
C LEU A 127 14.13 14.30 -34.63
N ASN A 128 14.29 14.82 -33.41
CA ASN A 128 13.90 16.17 -32.99
C ASN A 128 12.45 16.53 -33.39
N ALA A 129 11.57 15.54 -33.45
CA ALA A 129 10.21 15.69 -33.93
C ALA A 129 9.23 16.01 -32.78
N ALA A 130 8.06 16.52 -33.16
CA ALA A 130 6.84 16.59 -32.35
C ALA A 130 7.05 16.87 -30.85
N SER A 131 7.46 18.09 -30.49
CA SER A 131 7.74 18.49 -29.09
C SER A 131 6.58 18.20 -28.12
N LYS A 132 5.33 18.36 -28.57
CA LYS A 132 4.14 18.02 -27.77
C LYS A 132 4.04 16.53 -27.48
N VAL A 133 4.32 15.67 -28.46
CA VAL A 133 4.30 14.22 -28.30
C VAL A 133 5.35 13.79 -27.28
N ARG A 134 6.57 14.34 -27.37
CA ARG A 134 7.63 14.11 -26.36
C ARG A 134 7.19 14.48 -24.95
N ALA A 135 6.50 15.60 -24.80
CA ALA A 135 5.98 16.03 -23.51
C ALA A 135 4.93 15.06 -22.96
N TYR A 136 3.97 14.61 -23.79
CA TYR A 136 2.98 13.61 -23.38
C TYR A 136 3.60 12.25 -23.03
N LEU A 137 4.59 11.78 -23.80
CA LEU A 137 5.31 10.54 -23.50
C LEU A 137 6.07 10.65 -22.19
N ALA A 138 6.77 11.76 -21.96
CA ALA A 138 7.46 12.01 -20.70
C ALA A 138 6.51 12.02 -19.51
N VAL A 139 5.34 12.64 -19.66
CA VAL A 139 4.28 12.62 -18.65
C VAL A 139 3.79 11.20 -18.36
N ALA A 140 3.52 10.41 -19.40
CA ALA A 140 3.09 9.02 -19.24
C ALA A 140 4.14 8.18 -18.51
N ILE A 141 5.42 8.32 -18.88
CA ILE A 141 6.53 7.64 -18.21
C ILE A 141 6.64 8.06 -16.74
N LEU A 142 6.60 9.37 -16.45
CA LEU A 142 6.66 9.89 -15.08
C LEU A 142 5.50 9.42 -14.21
N PHE A 143 4.32 9.21 -14.80
CA PHE A 143 3.17 8.64 -14.11
C PHE A 143 3.36 7.13 -13.81
N CYS A 144 4.02 6.39 -14.70
CA CYS A 144 4.27 4.96 -14.51
C CYS A 144 5.31 4.65 -13.43
N ILE A 145 6.30 5.53 -13.23
CA ILE A 145 7.38 5.34 -12.23
C ILE A 145 6.83 5.09 -10.81
N PRO A 146 5.98 5.96 -10.22
CA PRO A 146 5.47 5.74 -8.88
C PRO A 146 4.59 4.49 -8.76
N LEU A 147 3.85 4.13 -9.81
CA LEU A 147 3.04 2.90 -9.85
C LEU A 147 3.92 1.64 -9.87
N THR A 148 5.08 1.71 -10.53
CA THR A 148 6.08 0.63 -10.52
C THR A 148 6.62 0.41 -9.11
N TRP A 149 6.98 1.48 -8.40
CA TRP A 149 7.43 1.39 -7.00
C TRP A 149 6.35 0.80 -6.08
N PHE A 150 5.10 1.16 -6.30
CA PHE A 150 3.98 0.59 -5.55
C PHE A 150 3.80 -0.91 -5.81
N ALA A 151 3.96 -1.34 -7.06
CA ALA A 151 3.92 -2.75 -7.40
C ALA A 151 5.02 -3.54 -6.69
N LEU A 152 6.25 -3.02 -6.66
CA LEU A 152 7.39 -3.66 -5.99
C LEU A 152 7.19 -3.75 -4.46
N ASP A 153 6.68 -2.71 -3.84
CA ASP A 153 6.35 -2.70 -2.40
C ASP A 153 5.26 -3.75 -2.07
N ARG A 154 4.20 -3.81 -2.86
CA ARG A 154 3.11 -4.80 -2.74
C ARG A 154 3.59 -6.24 -2.86
N MET A 155 4.59 -6.49 -3.69
CA MET A 155 5.16 -7.82 -3.90
C MET A 155 6.26 -8.16 -2.87
N ASN A 156 6.63 -7.23 -1.99
CA ASN A 156 7.68 -7.40 -0.98
C ASN A 156 9.03 -7.88 -1.57
N VAL A 157 9.38 -7.37 -2.74
CA VAL A 157 10.60 -7.74 -3.48
C VAL A 157 11.74 -6.77 -3.21
N GLN A 158 12.98 -7.26 -3.24
CA GLN A 158 14.14 -6.41 -3.00
C GLN A 158 14.58 -5.69 -4.28
N VAL A 159 14.56 -4.38 -4.25
CA VAL A 159 15.08 -3.54 -5.33
C VAL A 159 16.61 -3.55 -5.33
N LYS A 160 17.21 -3.82 -6.48
CA LYS A 160 18.67 -3.90 -6.68
C LYS A 160 19.18 -2.78 -7.59
N VAL A 161 20.51 -2.72 -7.75
CA VAL A 161 21.21 -1.64 -8.47
C VAL A 161 20.68 -1.38 -9.89
N GLY A 162 20.30 -2.44 -10.62
CA GLY A 162 19.78 -2.33 -11.98
C GLY A 162 18.51 -1.48 -12.05
N HIS A 163 17.60 -1.59 -11.09
CA HIS A 163 16.38 -0.79 -11.07
C HIS A 163 16.66 0.70 -10.82
N PHE A 164 17.61 1.02 -9.93
CA PHE A 164 18.03 2.40 -9.71
C PHE A 164 18.70 3.01 -10.94
N VAL A 165 19.58 2.25 -11.62
CA VAL A 165 20.23 2.65 -12.87
C VAL A 165 19.20 2.85 -13.98
N TRP A 166 18.20 1.97 -14.07
CA TRP A 166 17.09 2.08 -15.02
C TRP A 166 16.30 3.39 -14.81
N ILE A 167 15.85 3.68 -13.58
CA ILE A 167 15.14 4.93 -13.25
C ILE A 167 16.01 6.15 -13.55
N ALA A 168 17.29 6.14 -13.13
CA ALA A 168 18.21 7.24 -13.41
C ALA A 168 18.38 7.47 -14.91
N GLY A 169 18.53 6.41 -15.70
CA GLY A 169 18.61 6.46 -17.16
C GLY A 169 17.36 7.08 -17.78
N VAL A 170 16.17 6.61 -17.36
CA VAL A 170 14.89 7.18 -17.80
C VAL A 170 14.78 8.66 -17.46
N LEU A 171 15.05 9.07 -16.22
CA LEU A 171 14.93 10.47 -15.81
C LEU A 171 15.90 11.37 -16.59
N LEU A 172 17.13 10.91 -16.84
CA LEU A 172 18.11 11.62 -17.67
C LEU A 172 17.63 11.77 -19.13
N MET A 173 16.99 10.74 -19.69
CA MET A 173 16.37 10.84 -21.02
C MET A 173 15.27 11.90 -21.07
N LEU A 174 14.51 12.09 -19.98
CA LEU A 174 13.40 13.04 -19.91
C LEU A 174 13.82 14.49 -19.62
N LEU A 175 15.02 14.73 -19.09
CA LEU A 175 15.54 16.07 -18.77
C LEU A 175 15.32 17.13 -19.90
N PRO A 176 15.55 16.82 -21.18
CA PRO A 176 15.41 17.79 -22.27
C PRO A 176 14.00 18.40 -22.43
N VAL A 177 12.95 17.72 -21.96
CA VAL A 177 11.55 18.11 -22.17
C VAL A 177 10.86 18.67 -20.92
N ILE A 178 11.55 18.75 -19.76
CA ILE A 178 10.96 19.22 -18.48
C ILE A 178 10.30 20.59 -18.62
N SER A 179 10.93 21.53 -19.34
CA SER A 179 10.36 22.86 -19.58
C SER A 179 9.08 22.85 -20.43
N GLY A 180 8.88 21.81 -21.24
CA GLY A 180 7.66 21.60 -22.03
C GLY A 180 6.53 20.96 -21.22
N ILE A 181 6.86 20.22 -20.16
CA ILE A 181 5.86 19.57 -19.28
C ILE A 181 5.08 20.63 -18.52
N THR A 182 5.74 21.66 -17.97
CA THR A 182 5.06 22.73 -17.21
C THR A 182 4.06 23.54 -18.03
N GLN A 183 4.19 23.50 -19.36
CA GLN A 183 3.28 24.17 -20.30
C GLN A 183 2.06 23.33 -20.68
N LEU A 184 2.00 22.06 -20.27
CA LEU A 184 0.83 21.21 -20.53
C LEU A 184 -0.31 21.56 -19.57
N PRO A 185 -1.56 21.68 -20.06
CA PRO A 185 -2.71 21.99 -19.21
C PRO A 185 -2.98 20.90 -18.14
N GLY A 186 -2.48 19.68 -18.37
CA GLY A 186 -2.56 18.55 -17.45
C GLY A 186 -1.46 18.48 -16.39
N ALA A 187 -0.40 19.29 -16.47
CA ALA A 187 0.77 19.17 -15.59
C ALA A 187 0.44 19.40 -14.10
N LYS A 188 -0.54 20.27 -13.82
CA LYS A 188 -1.09 20.47 -12.47
C LYS A 188 -1.65 19.18 -11.85
N TRP A 189 -2.20 18.28 -12.67
CA TRP A 189 -2.74 17.01 -12.20
C TRP A 189 -1.66 15.99 -11.89
N LEU A 190 -0.47 16.11 -12.48
CA LEU A 190 0.68 15.26 -12.12
C LEU A 190 1.21 15.58 -10.73
N VAL A 191 1.17 16.85 -10.33
CA VAL A 191 1.50 17.24 -8.95
C VAL A 191 0.49 16.65 -7.99
N VAL A 192 -0.81 16.73 -8.30
CA VAL A 192 -1.87 16.11 -7.49
C VAL A 192 -1.70 14.59 -7.42
N ALA A 193 -1.48 13.92 -8.55
CA ALA A 193 -1.26 12.47 -8.58
C ALA A 193 -0.01 12.06 -7.79
N SER A 194 1.10 12.80 -7.94
CA SER A 194 2.32 12.57 -7.17
C SER A 194 2.07 12.75 -5.68
N LEU A 195 1.38 13.83 -5.27
CA LEU A 195 1.02 14.07 -3.87
C LEU A 195 0.12 12.97 -3.31
N VAL A 196 -0.84 12.47 -4.09
CA VAL A 196 -1.70 11.34 -3.70
C VAL A 196 -0.86 10.08 -3.51
N VAL A 197 0.04 9.75 -4.43
CA VAL A 197 0.92 8.58 -4.29
C VAL A 197 1.91 8.73 -3.13
N PHE A 198 2.55 9.90 -2.99
CA PHE A 198 3.45 10.17 -1.86
C PHE A 198 2.72 10.11 -0.53
N SER A 199 1.48 10.62 -0.45
CA SER A 199 0.67 10.50 0.76
C SER A 199 0.30 9.03 1.01
N TRP A 200 -0.10 8.32 -0.04
CA TRP A 200 -0.46 6.90 0.04
C TRP A 200 0.72 6.00 0.47
N LEU A 201 1.95 6.32 0.06
CA LEU A 201 3.17 5.59 0.45
C LEU A 201 3.73 6.06 1.80
N GLY A 202 3.74 7.38 2.01
CA GLY A 202 4.33 8.00 3.19
C GLY A 202 3.53 7.71 4.46
N ILE A 203 2.20 7.67 4.38
CA ILE A 203 1.33 7.47 5.55
C ILE A 203 1.51 6.07 6.15
N PRO A 204 1.39 4.95 5.41
CA PRO A 204 1.63 3.61 5.96
C PRO A 204 3.04 3.44 6.51
N LYS A 205 4.07 3.97 5.84
CA LYS A 205 5.45 3.90 6.32
C LYS A 205 5.67 4.74 7.58
N ALA A 206 5.04 5.90 7.68
CA ALA A 206 5.07 6.72 8.89
C ALA A 206 4.34 6.01 10.04
N ILE A 207 3.20 5.39 9.76
CA ILE A 207 2.46 4.59 10.73
C ILE A 207 3.29 3.37 11.18
N SER A 208 3.93 2.65 10.26
CA SER A 208 4.74 1.47 10.60
C SER A 208 5.92 1.83 11.50
N ARG A 209 6.48 3.03 11.37
CA ARG A 209 7.54 3.52 12.27
C ARG A 209 7.06 3.78 13.70
N THR A 210 5.76 3.97 13.91
CA THR A 210 5.18 4.10 15.25
C THR A 210 4.84 2.74 15.87
N MET A 211 4.92 1.66 15.10
CA MET A 211 4.61 0.32 15.58
C MET A 211 5.86 -0.37 16.10
N HIS A 212 5.67 -1.30 17.05
CA HIS A 212 6.73 -2.15 17.57
C HIS A 212 6.26 -3.60 17.66
N ALA A 213 7.21 -4.54 17.72
CA ALA A 213 6.90 -5.94 17.98
C ALA A 213 6.15 -6.07 19.32
N PRO A 214 5.17 -6.98 19.42
CA PRO A 214 4.44 -7.19 20.67
C PRO A 214 5.39 -7.70 21.76
N THR A 215 5.19 -7.21 22.98
CA THR A 215 5.92 -7.70 24.16
C THR A 215 5.30 -9.00 24.68
N GLU A 216 6.02 -9.72 25.53
CA GLU A 216 5.50 -10.89 26.26
C GLU A 216 4.18 -10.58 26.99
N ARG A 217 4.05 -9.34 27.48
CA ARG A 217 2.86 -8.85 28.18
C ARG A 217 1.69 -8.58 27.24
N ASP A 218 1.95 -8.01 26.07
CA ASP A 218 0.92 -7.77 25.05
C ASP A 218 0.30 -9.09 24.57
N ASP A 219 1.15 -10.08 24.28
CA ASP A 219 0.71 -11.43 23.90
C ASP A 219 -0.08 -12.10 25.03
N PHE A 220 0.38 -11.99 26.28
CA PHE A 220 -0.33 -12.53 27.43
C PHE A 220 -1.72 -11.91 27.60
N TYR A 221 -1.86 -10.59 27.50
CA TYR A 221 -3.17 -9.94 27.55
C TYR A 221 -4.08 -10.34 26.39
N TYR A 222 -3.52 -10.48 25.19
CA TYR A 222 -4.27 -10.96 24.03
C TYR A 222 -4.85 -12.35 24.27
N VAL A 223 -4.00 -13.28 24.75
CA VAL A 223 -4.38 -14.66 25.07
C VAL A 223 -5.44 -14.69 26.18
N VAL A 224 -5.26 -13.92 27.27
CA VAL A 224 -6.26 -13.83 28.35
C VAL A 224 -7.58 -13.28 27.83
N ALA A 225 -7.55 -12.15 27.13
CA ALA A 225 -8.76 -11.46 26.66
C ALA A 225 -9.62 -12.36 25.77
N TRP A 226 -8.99 -13.05 24.81
CA TRP A 226 -9.67 -13.97 23.90
C TRP A 226 -10.28 -15.14 24.66
N ASN A 227 -9.47 -15.88 25.45
CA ASN A 227 -9.91 -17.11 26.10
C ASN A 227 -10.93 -16.88 27.21
N PHE A 228 -10.85 -15.77 27.93
CA PHE A 228 -11.79 -15.43 29.01
C PHE A 228 -13.00 -14.64 28.51
N HIS A 229 -13.02 -14.28 27.23
CA HIS A 229 -13.99 -13.38 26.62
C HIS A 229 -14.14 -12.05 27.38
N GLU A 230 -13.01 -11.42 27.72
CA GLU A 230 -12.96 -10.23 28.57
C GLU A 230 -12.43 -9.02 27.79
N PRO A 231 -13.30 -8.17 27.20
CA PRO A 231 -12.87 -7.04 26.37
C PRO A 231 -12.09 -5.96 27.12
N SER A 232 -12.25 -5.87 28.44
CA SER A 232 -11.51 -4.90 29.24
C SER A 232 -10.00 -5.16 29.22
N VAL A 233 -9.59 -6.42 29.07
CA VAL A 233 -8.18 -6.82 28.99
C VAL A 233 -7.54 -6.36 27.67
N CYS A 234 -8.29 -6.29 26.54
CA CYS A 234 -7.73 -5.76 25.28
C CYS A 234 -7.18 -4.33 25.42
N ARG A 235 -7.72 -3.52 26.34
CA ARG A 235 -7.25 -2.15 26.59
C ARG A 235 -5.86 -2.10 27.23
N LYS A 236 -5.38 -3.21 27.78
CA LYS A 236 -4.06 -3.33 28.40
C LYS A 236 -2.95 -3.63 27.40
N ILE A 237 -3.30 -4.09 26.20
CA ILE A 237 -2.35 -4.29 25.09
C ILE A 237 -1.90 -2.93 24.58
N ASP A 238 -0.60 -2.75 24.31
CA ASP A 238 -0.09 -1.51 23.74
C ASP A 238 -0.82 -1.19 22.41
N PRO A 239 -1.40 0.01 22.26
CA PRO A 239 -2.11 0.41 21.05
C PRO A 239 -1.23 0.51 19.80
N HIS A 240 0.09 0.33 19.91
CA HIS A 240 1.09 0.31 18.85
C HIS A 240 1.77 -1.06 18.64
N ALA A 241 1.43 -2.06 19.45
CA ALA A 241 1.92 -3.42 19.24
C ALA A 241 1.39 -3.99 17.91
N ILE A 242 2.30 -4.55 17.13
CA ILE A 242 2.01 -5.20 15.85
C ILE A 242 1.21 -6.49 16.11
N GLY A 243 0.11 -6.68 15.36
CA GLY A 243 -0.73 -7.87 15.43
C GLY A 243 -0.01 -9.13 14.96
N ARG A 244 -0.41 -10.28 15.50
CA ARG A 244 0.28 -11.55 15.25
C ARG A 244 0.03 -12.06 13.83
N GLU A 245 1.05 -12.71 13.26
CA GLU A 245 0.99 -13.24 11.89
C GLU A 245 -0.02 -14.38 11.73
N ASP A 246 -0.19 -15.22 12.76
CA ASP A 246 -1.14 -16.34 12.76
C ASP A 246 -2.61 -15.91 12.78
N GLN A 247 -2.88 -14.61 12.91
CA GLN A 247 -4.22 -14.01 12.98
C GLN A 247 -4.47 -13.02 11.83
N ARG A 248 -3.57 -12.95 10.86
CA ARG A 248 -3.71 -12.10 9.67
C ARG A 248 -4.26 -12.92 8.51
N ASP A 249 -5.40 -12.48 7.98
CA ASP A 249 -5.95 -13.03 6.74
C ASP A 249 -5.15 -12.55 5.51
N ASP A 250 -4.40 -11.45 5.63
CA ASP A 250 -3.68 -10.79 4.53
C ASP A 250 -2.29 -10.30 4.99
N HIS A 251 -1.37 -10.01 4.05
CA HIS A 251 -0.04 -9.41 4.33
C HIS A 251 -0.10 -7.99 4.93
N ASP A 252 -1.28 -7.48 5.27
CA ASP A 252 -1.47 -6.16 5.86
C ASP A 252 -1.06 -6.16 7.34
N LEU A 253 -0.27 -5.15 7.73
CA LEU A 253 0.04 -4.90 9.13
C LEU A 253 -1.27 -4.60 9.90
N THR A 254 -1.40 -5.14 11.10
CA THR A 254 -2.53 -4.86 12.01
C THR A 254 -2.00 -4.44 13.38
N TYR A 255 -2.86 -3.87 14.22
CA TYR A 255 -2.55 -3.65 15.64
C TYR A 255 -3.10 -4.80 16.46
N MET A 256 -2.29 -5.38 17.34
CA MET A 256 -2.70 -6.51 18.19
C MET A 256 -3.94 -6.19 19.03
N GLN A 257 -4.01 -4.97 19.58
CA GLN A 257 -5.19 -4.50 20.31
C GLN A 257 -6.44 -4.46 19.42
N SER A 258 -6.31 -4.04 18.16
CA SER A 258 -7.44 -4.01 17.22
C SER A 258 -7.89 -5.41 16.84
N ASP A 259 -6.95 -6.35 16.69
CA ASP A 259 -7.26 -7.77 16.46
C ASP A 259 -8.00 -8.37 17.66
N CYS A 260 -7.59 -8.02 18.88
CA CYS A 260 -8.25 -8.44 20.12
C CYS A 260 -9.73 -8.01 20.14
N PHE A 261 -9.98 -6.71 19.91
CA PHE A 261 -11.35 -6.20 19.86
C PHE A 261 -12.17 -6.78 18.71
N ARG A 262 -11.57 -6.96 17.53
CA ARG A 262 -12.23 -7.55 16.36
C ARG A 262 -12.69 -8.98 16.63
N ASN A 263 -11.80 -9.81 17.19
CA ASN A 263 -12.11 -11.20 17.51
C ASN A 263 -13.17 -11.30 18.60
N LEU A 264 -13.05 -10.50 19.67
CA LEU A 264 -14.08 -10.46 20.72
C LEU A 264 -15.42 -9.90 20.23
N ALA A 265 -15.43 -8.91 19.33
CA ALA A 265 -16.67 -8.41 18.72
C ALA A 265 -17.43 -9.53 18.01
N ALA A 266 -16.72 -10.37 17.25
CA ALA A 266 -17.30 -11.51 16.55
C ALA A 266 -17.78 -12.61 17.53
N MET A 267 -16.96 -13.00 18.51
CA MET A 267 -17.32 -14.03 19.50
C MET A 267 -18.53 -13.64 20.35
N LEU A 268 -18.50 -12.43 20.90
CA LEU A 268 -19.51 -11.92 21.82
C LEU A 268 -20.73 -11.34 21.10
N ARG A 269 -20.71 -11.28 19.76
CA ARG A 269 -21.71 -10.59 18.93
C ARG A 269 -21.93 -9.15 19.41
N ALA A 270 -20.84 -8.47 19.74
CA ALA A 270 -20.81 -7.14 20.34
C ALA A 270 -20.23 -6.11 19.36
N PRO A 271 -21.03 -5.56 18.42
CA PRO A 271 -20.54 -4.68 17.36
C PRO A 271 -19.96 -3.35 17.88
N SER A 272 -20.30 -2.93 19.09
CA SER A 272 -19.72 -1.74 19.75
C SER A 272 -18.23 -1.91 20.06
N LEU A 273 -17.74 -3.14 20.22
CA LEU A 273 -16.30 -3.38 20.41
C LEU A 273 -15.48 -2.96 19.18
N CYS A 274 -16.08 -3.02 17.98
CA CYS A 274 -15.44 -2.57 16.75
C CYS A 274 -15.08 -1.09 16.77
N ASP A 275 -15.68 -0.25 17.62
CA ASP A 275 -15.37 1.19 17.68
C ASP A 275 -13.92 1.47 18.15
N ASN A 276 -13.30 0.49 18.81
CA ASN A 276 -11.91 0.56 19.29
C ASN A 276 -10.87 0.17 18.23
N ILE A 277 -11.30 -0.25 17.03
CA ILE A 277 -10.39 -0.71 15.98
C ILE A 277 -9.69 0.45 15.29
N ARG A 278 -8.38 0.26 15.06
CA ARG A 278 -7.50 1.18 14.34
C ARG A 278 -6.94 0.48 13.11
N SER A 279 -7.00 1.16 11.98
CA SER A 279 -6.30 0.72 10.77
C SER A 279 -4.81 1.04 10.86
N ALA A 280 -3.98 0.14 10.34
CA ALA A 280 -2.57 0.34 10.07
C ALA A 280 -2.30 1.03 8.70
N GLY A 281 -3.34 1.23 7.90
CA GLY A 281 -3.26 1.85 6.57
C GLY A 281 -3.79 3.27 6.54
N ILE A 282 -4.01 3.78 5.32
CA ILE A 282 -4.47 5.16 5.08
C ILE A 282 -5.85 5.45 5.69
N ASP A 283 -6.69 4.41 5.85
CA ASP A 283 -8.00 4.50 6.51
C ASP A 283 -7.90 5.06 7.93
N ARG A 284 -6.72 4.96 8.58
CA ARG A 284 -6.46 5.58 9.88
C ARG A 284 -6.69 7.09 9.88
N VAL A 285 -6.35 7.79 8.79
CA VAL A 285 -6.47 9.25 8.69
C VAL A 285 -7.92 9.71 8.72
N VAL A 286 -8.84 8.87 8.29
CA VAL A 286 -10.29 9.13 8.33
C VAL A 286 -10.97 8.46 9.52
N GLY A 287 -10.22 8.05 10.55
CA GLY A 287 -10.79 7.47 11.77
C GLY A 287 -11.04 5.95 11.71
N SER A 288 -10.39 5.26 10.78
CA SER A 288 -10.47 3.80 10.58
C SER A 288 -11.86 3.29 10.20
N LEU A 289 -12.59 4.04 9.37
CA LEU A 289 -14.00 3.75 9.05
C LEU A 289 -14.16 2.41 8.33
N ILE A 290 -13.27 2.10 7.40
CA ILE A 290 -13.31 0.84 6.63
C ILE A 290 -13.00 -0.33 7.56
N ALA A 291 -11.95 -0.23 8.38
CA ALA A 291 -11.60 -1.29 9.33
C ALA A 291 -12.73 -1.57 10.33
N LYS A 292 -13.36 -0.51 10.86
CA LYS A 292 -14.53 -0.62 11.75
C LYS A 292 -15.72 -1.26 11.07
N TRP A 293 -15.99 -0.88 9.82
CA TRP A 293 -17.08 -1.46 9.03
C TRP A 293 -16.84 -2.94 8.72
N ASN A 294 -15.61 -3.32 8.36
CA ASN A 294 -15.22 -4.72 8.14
C ASN A 294 -15.41 -5.56 9.40
N CYS A 295 -14.98 -5.07 10.57
CA CYS A 295 -15.20 -5.74 11.85
C CYS A 295 -16.68 -6.02 12.11
N ARG A 296 -17.56 -5.01 11.92
CA ARG A 296 -19.01 -5.19 12.16
C ARG A 296 -19.65 -6.20 11.22
N ARG A 297 -19.03 -6.45 10.05
CA ARG A 297 -19.48 -7.46 9.08
C ARG A 297 -18.91 -8.85 9.36
N GLN A 298 -17.83 -8.96 10.12
CA GLN A 298 -17.26 -10.24 10.50
C GLN A 298 -18.24 -10.98 11.41
N ARG A 299 -18.77 -12.10 10.91
CA ARG A 299 -19.83 -12.85 11.61
C ARG A 299 -19.32 -13.99 12.47
N TYR A 300 -18.04 -14.34 12.35
CA TYR A 300 -17.43 -15.44 13.07
C TYR A 300 -15.93 -15.22 13.24
N THR A 301 -15.40 -15.84 14.28
CA THR A 301 -13.98 -16.15 14.45
C THR A 301 -13.92 -17.56 15.03
N TRP A 302 -12.86 -18.31 14.75
CA TRP A 302 -12.73 -19.71 15.15
C TRP A 302 -11.64 -19.87 16.21
N GLY A 303 -11.92 -20.71 17.21
CA GLY A 303 -10.92 -21.23 18.12
C GLY A 303 -10.57 -20.33 19.30
N THR A 304 -9.35 -20.51 19.78
CA THR A 304 -8.79 -19.86 20.97
C THR A 304 -7.40 -19.34 20.67
N ALA A 305 -7.00 -18.28 21.37
CA ALA A 305 -5.64 -17.76 21.25
C ALA A 305 -4.68 -18.67 22.02
N SER A 306 -3.63 -19.13 21.36
CA SER A 306 -2.49 -19.81 22.01
C SER A 306 -1.33 -18.83 22.20
N PRO A 307 -0.54 -18.93 23.26
CA PRO A 307 0.62 -18.07 23.47
C PRO A 307 1.61 -18.20 22.31
N ALA A 308 2.24 -17.09 21.94
CA ALA A 308 3.26 -17.08 20.88
C ALA A 308 4.55 -17.80 21.35
N ASP A 309 4.86 -17.71 22.65
CA ASP A 309 5.98 -18.38 23.30
C ASP A 309 5.58 -18.91 24.67
N GLY A 310 5.85 -20.20 24.91
CA GLY A 310 5.47 -20.87 26.15
C GLY A 310 6.24 -20.36 27.38
N GLN A 311 7.52 -20.00 27.23
CA GLN A 311 8.32 -19.52 28.36
C GLN A 311 7.87 -18.14 28.82
N SER A 312 7.63 -17.24 27.86
CA SER A 312 7.06 -15.91 28.09
C SER A 312 5.70 -16.01 28.76
N PHE A 313 4.84 -16.94 28.32
CA PHE A 313 3.55 -17.18 28.96
C PHE A 313 3.69 -17.62 30.42
N VAL A 314 4.57 -18.59 30.72
CA VAL A 314 4.84 -19.04 32.09
C VAL A 314 5.33 -17.89 32.97
N LYS A 315 6.27 -17.10 32.47
CA LYS A 315 6.80 -15.92 33.18
C LYS A 315 5.69 -14.91 33.49
N MET A 316 4.76 -14.69 32.56
CA MET A 316 3.61 -13.81 32.80
C MET A 316 2.60 -14.41 33.78
N MET A 317 2.34 -15.71 33.74
CA MET A 317 1.52 -16.41 34.75
C MET A 317 2.12 -16.29 36.15
N GLN A 318 3.44 -16.42 36.28
CA GLN A 318 4.15 -16.20 37.53
C GLN A 318 4.05 -14.75 37.99
N ALA A 319 4.18 -13.79 37.07
CA ALA A 319 4.06 -12.35 37.36
C ALA A 319 2.65 -11.96 37.88
N VAL A 320 1.59 -12.63 37.42
CA VAL A 320 0.23 -12.44 37.98
C VAL A 320 0.00 -13.19 39.29
N GLY A 321 1.02 -13.88 39.82
CA GLY A 321 1.03 -14.47 41.16
C GLY A 321 0.78 -15.97 41.22
N TYR A 322 0.98 -16.71 40.11
CA TYR A 322 0.99 -18.17 40.08
C TYR A 322 2.45 -18.66 40.07
N SER A 323 3.16 -18.47 41.20
CA SER A 323 4.48 -19.07 41.37
C SER A 323 4.41 -20.60 41.24
N GLU A 324 5.58 -21.22 41.05
CA GLU A 324 5.69 -22.67 41.00
C GLU A 324 5.01 -23.33 42.22
N GLU A 325 5.27 -22.82 43.44
CA GLU A 325 4.69 -23.36 44.67
C GLU A 325 3.16 -23.24 44.70
N ARG A 326 2.64 -22.09 44.26
CA ARG A 326 1.18 -21.86 44.25
C ARG A 326 0.50 -22.77 43.24
N LEU A 327 1.05 -22.86 42.04
CA LEU A 327 0.49 -23.70 40.98
C LEU A 327 0.54 -25.18 41.35
N SER A 328 1.66 -25.68 41.86
CA SER A 328 1.76 -27.06 42.38
C SER A 328 0.71 -27.33 43.46
N GLY A 329 0.51 -26.39 44.40
CA GLY A 329 -0.53 -26.52 45.43
C GLY A 329 -1.94 -26.65 44.85
N LEU A 330 -2.27 -25.83 43.85
CA LEU A 330 -3.58 -25.84 43.18
C LEU A 330 -3.81 -27.12 42.37
N ILE A 331 -2.79 -27.62 41.67
CA ILE A 331 -2.87 -28.88 40.92
C ILE A 331 -3.08 -30.06 41.87
N ASN A 332 -2.32 -30.14 42.96
CA ASN A 332 -2.42 -31.22 43.95
C ASN A 332 -3.77 -31.22 44.69
N GLN A 333 -4.37 -30.04 44.93
CA GLN A 333 -5.72 -29.95 45.50
C GLN A 333 -6.79 -30.45 44.52
N ARG A 334 -6.60 -30.20 43.22
CA ARG A 334 -7.54 -30.60 42.18
C ARG A 334 -7.49 -32.10 41.89
N ASP A 335 -6.30 -32.68 41.89
CA ASP A 335 -6.09 -34.10 41.57
C ASP A 335 -5.13 -34.78 42.57
N PRO A 336 -5.62 -35.08 43.80
CA PRO A 336 -4.77 -35.61 44.87
C PRO A 336 -4.20 -37.02 44.60
N GLY A 337 -4.71 -37.73 43.60
CA GLY A 337 -4.24 -39.06 43.20
C GLY A 337 -3.14 -39.06 42.14
N ASN A 338 -2.88 -37.93 41.50
CA ASN A 338 -1.97 -37.85 40.37
C ASN A 338 -0.55 -37.53 40.83
N SER A 339 0.22 -38.58 41.05
CA SER A 339 1.60 -38.53 41.58
C SER A 339 2.64 -37.85 40.68
N ILE A 340 2.25 -37.41 39.47
CA ILE A 340 3.15 -36.84 38.45
C ILE A 340 3.66 -35.43 38.85
N HIS A 341 2.92 -34.68 39.69
CA HIS A 341 3.24 -33.28 40.01
C HIS A 341 3.93 -33.04 41.37
N ARG A 342 4.65 -34.05 41.91
CA ARG A 342 5.54 -33.84 43.07
C ARG A 342 6.81 -33.04 42.74
N GLY A 343 7.00 -32.66 41.48
CA GLY A 343 8.09 -31.79 40.99
C GLY A 343 7.64 -30.36 40.68
N LYS A 344 8.58 -29.52 40.23
CA LYS A 344 8.29 -28.16 39.74
C LYS A 344 7.33 -28.21 38.54
N PRO A 345 6.32 -27.33 38.46
CA PRO A 345 5.40 -27.30 37.32
C PRO A 345 6.15 -27.08 36.01
N ARG A 346 5.76 -27.82 34.96
CA ARG A 346 6.24 -27.63 33.59
C ARG A 346 5.41 -26.56 32.90
N GLY A 347 5.88 -26.05 31.76
CA GLY A 347 5.14 -25.05 30.98
C GLY A 347 3.73 -25.51 30.57
N GLU A 348 3.57 -26.81 30.30
CA GLU A 348 2.26 -27.43 30.02
C GLU A 348 1.29 -27.29 31.20
N ASP A 349 1.77 -27.47 32.43
CA ASP A 349 0.94 -27.40 33.64
C ASP A 349 0.35 -25.99 33.84
N TYR A 350 1.10 -24.95 33.45
CA TYR A 350 0.63 -23.56 33.43
C TYR A 350 -0.48 -23.34 32.40
N TRP A 351 -0.31 -23.89 31.20
CA TRP A 351 -1.30 -23.79 30.13
C TRP A 351 -2.57 -24.55 30.47
N ASP A 352 -2.46 -25.77 31.00
CA ASP A 352 -3.60 -26.60 31.41
C ASP A 352 -4.41 -25.94 32.52
N TYR A 353 -3.74 -25.33 33.49
CA TYR A 353 -4.41 -24.60 34.55
C TYR A 353 -5.08 -23.31 34.05
N PHE A 354 -4.41 -22.54 33.19
CA PHE A 354 -5.01 -21.38 32.52
C PHE A 354 -6.25 -21.77 31.72
N TRP A 355 -6.16 -22.85 30.94
CA TRP A 355 -7.27 -23.36 30.14
C TRP A 355 -8.43 -23.83 31.02
N TYR A 356 -8.13 -24.47 32.15
CA TYR A 356 -9.12 -24.81 33.16
C TYR A 356 -9.88 -23.58 33.67
N LEU A 357 -9.15 -22.52 34.01
CA LEU A 357 -9.76 -21.25 34.44
C LEU A 357 -10.62 -20.60 33.36
N ALA A 358 -10.19 -20.67 32.09
CA ALA A 358 -10.91 -20.08 30.96
C ALA A 358 -12.19 -20.85 30.62
N SER A 359 -12.12 -22.19 30.59
CA SER A 359 -13.13 -23.04 29.96
C SER A 359 -14.09 -23.71 30.95
N TYR A 360 -13.62 -24.03 32.15
CA TYR A 360 -14.35 -24.91 33.08
C TYR A 360 -14.69 -24.24 34.40
N ASP A 361 -13.80 -23.40 34.92
CA ASP A 361 -13.98 -22.79 36.23
C ASP A 361 -14.91 -21.56 36.16
N LYS A 362 -16.08 -21.65 36.80
CA LYS A 362 -17.04 -20.53 36.94
C LYS A 362 -17.06 -19.94 38.36
N THR A 363 -16.01 -20.20 39.15
CA THR A 363 -15.94 -19.83 40.57
C THR A 363 -15.18 -18.51 40.80
N SER A 364 -14.94 -18.20 42.08
CA SER A 364 -14.11 -17.08 42.53
C SER A 364 -12.67 -17.16 42.02
N ALA A 365 -12.12 -18.35 41.72
CA ALA A 365 -10.76 -18.49 41.24
C ALA A 365 -10.55 -17.87 39.85
N ARG A 366 -11.53 -18.03 38.94
CA ARG A 366 -11.54 -17.32 37.64
C ARG A 366 -11.54 -15.80 37.82
N SER A 367 -12.31 -15.31 38.78
CA SER A 367 -12.43 -13.87 39.05
C SER A 367 -11.17 -13.30 39.73
N ASP A 368 -10.55 -14.03 40.66
CA ASP A 368 -9.25 -13.70 41.27
C ASP A 368 -8.16 -13.61 40.20
N PHE A 369 -8.12 -14.58 39.27
CA PHE A 369 -7.20 -14.56 38.14
C PHE A 369 -7.34 -13.28 37.30
N LEU A 370 -8.55 -12.97 36.82
CA LEU A 370 -8.79 -11.77 36.03
C LEU A 370 -8.44 -10.48 36.79
N THR A 371 -8.74 -10.44 38.09
CA THR A 371 -8.38 -9.30 38.94
C THR A 371 -6.87 -9.08 38.96
N ARG A 372 -6.09 -10.15 39.17
CA ARG A 372 -4.62 -10.11 39.15
C ARG A 372 -4.06 -9.71 37.79
N VAL A 373 -4.65 -10.22 36.70
CA VAL A 373 -4.26 -9.82 35.33
C VAL A 373 -4.48 -8.31 35.13
N MET A 374 -5.59 -7.76 35.63
CA MET A 374 -5.90 -6.34 35.51
C MET A 374 -5.00 -5.45 36.37
N GLU A 375 -4.45 -5.98 37.47
CA GLU A 375 -3.51 -5.30 38.37
C GLU A 375 -2.04 -5.42 37.94
N LEU A 376 -1.72 -6.35 37.05
CA LEU A 376 -0.39 -6.55 36.49
C LEU A 376 0.13 -5.25 35.86
N LYS A 377 1.27 -4.75 36.38
CA LYS A 377 1.82 -3.43 36.07
C LYS A 377 2.69 -3.38 34.85
#